data_AF-A0A542Q6P2-F1
#
_entry.id   AF-A0A542Q6P2-F1
#
_cell.length_a   1.000
_cell.length_b   1.000
_cell.length_c   1.000
_cell.angle_alpha   90.00
_cell.angle_beta   90.00
_cell.angle_gamma   90.00
#
_symmetry.space_group_name_H-M   'P 1'
#
loop_
_entity.id
_entity.type
_entity.pdbx_description
1 polymer ?
#
loop_
_entity_poly.entity_id
_entity_poly.type
_entity_poly.pdbx_seq_one_letter_code
_entity_poly.pdbx_strand_id
1 'polypeptide(L)'
;MKSFGFTIFEPVGIRTDYPLVDLEKKQVTARIFYKDKLLMTVLVDLRSNHIQKEGNLSEVAHLTTPDGMKIVDEEREISIIKSQAEFFIENRISNPTEHEEQLIKNQLRK
;
A
#
# COMPACT_ATOMS: atom_id res chain seq x y z
N MET A 1 -27.86 31.29 13.35
CA MET A 1 -27.84 29.87 12.96
C MET A 1 -26.39 29.39 13.01
N LYS A 2 -26.07 28.39 13.83
CA LYS A 2 -24.76 27.70 13.78
C LYS A 2 -24.85 26.61 12.72
N SER A 3 -23.94 26.61 11.74
CA SER A 3 -23.75 25.46 10.85
C SER A 3 -22.94 24.39 11.57
N PHE A 4 -23.40 23.15 11.54
CA PHE A 4 -22.59 21.99 11.91
C PHE A 4 -21.95 21.47 10.62
N GLY A 5 -20.63 21.53 10.54
CA GLY A 5 -19.87 20.85 9.50
C GLY A 5 -19.53 19.44 9.98
N PHE A 6 -19.71 18.44 9.12
CA PHE A 6 -19.21 17.08 9.35
C PHE A 6 -18.37 16.66 8.14
N THR A 7 -17.36 15.83 8.39
CA THR A 7 -16.49 15.26 7.36
C THR A 7 -16.73 13.76 7.31
N ILE A 8 -16.92 13.21 6.11
CA ILE A 8 -17.00 11.77 5.87
C ILE A 8 -15.71 11.34 5.19
N PHE A 9 -15.06 10.30 5.70
CA PHE A 9 -13.96 9.62 5.03
C PHE A 9 -14.52 8.39 4.34
N GLU A 10 -14.58 8.42 3.02
CA GLU A 10 -14.98 7.28 2.20
C GLU A 10 -13.75 6.73 1.46
N PRO A 11 -13.41 5.44 1.64
CA PRO A 11 -12.28 4.86 0.94
C PRO A 11 -12.61 4.74 -0.56
N VAL A 12 -11.66 5.15 -1.40
CA VAL A 12 -11.77 5.08 -2.87
C VAL A 12 -11.74 3.63 -3.42
N GLY A 13 -11.64 2.64 -2.54
CA GLY A 13 -11.66 1.21 -2.87
C GLY A 13 -10.30 0.65 -3.31
N ILE A 14 -9.21 1.37 -3.06
CA ILE A 14 -7.85 0.94 -3.40
C ILE A 14 -7.17 0.40 -2.15
N ARG A 15 -6.56 -0.78 -2.29
CA ARG A 15 -5.90 -1.48 -1.19
C ARG A 15 -4.60 -2.09 -1.69
N THR A 16 -3.56 -1.99 -0.87
CA THR A 16 -2.30 -2.72 -1.08
C THR A 16 -2.18 -3.78 0.00
N ASP A 17 -1.80 -5.00 -0.37
CA ASP A 17 -1.38 -6.02 0.58
C ASP A 17 0.02 -6.54 0.26
N TYR A 18 0.64 -7.17 1.27
CA TYR A 18 2.01 -7.67 1.23
C TYR A 18 2.02 -9.17 1.56
N PRO A 19 1.64 -10.04 0.61
CA PRO A 19 1.46 -11.46 0.87
C PRO A 19 2.76 -12.19 1.19
N LEU A 20 3.92 -11.64 0.83
CA LEU A 20 5.21 -12.29 1.03
C LEU A 20 6.29 -11.26 1.34
N VAL A 21 6.97 -11.46 2.47
CA VAL A 21 8.22 -10.77 2.82
C VAL A 21 9.27 -11.85 3.11
N ASP A 22 10.22 -12.00 2.18
CA ASP A 22 11.37 -12.89 2.32
C ASP A 22 12.53 -12.09 2.94
N LEU A 23 12.72 -12.25 4.24
CA LEU A 23 13.77 -11.57 5.00
C LEU A 23 15.18 -12.03 4.58
N GLU A 24 15.33 -13.27 4.13
CA GLU A 24 16.62 -13.80 3.70
C GLU A 24 17.01 -13.20 2.36
N LYS A 25 16.13 -13.30 1.36
CA LYS A 25 16.38 -12.73 0.04
C LYS A 25 16.23 -11.21 0.00
N LYS A 26 15.69 -10.59 1.05
CA LYS A 26 15.28 -9.17 1.10
C LYS A 26 14.37 -8.82 -0.07
N GLN A 27 13.36 -9.67 -0.27
CA GLN A 27 12.38 -9.52 -1.33
C GLN A 27 10.99 -9.33 -0.73
N VAL A 28 10.20 -8.44 -1.32
CA VAL A 28 8.83 -8.17 -0.90
C VAL A 28 7.92 -8.21 -2.11
N THR A 29 6.85 -9.00 -2.02
CA THR A 29 5.77 -8.99 -3.00
C THR A 29 4.62 -8.16 -2.44
N ALA A 30 4.17 -7.17 -3.20
CA ALA A 30 3.00 -6.37 -2.93
C ALA A 30 1.95 -6.57 -4.02
N ARG A 31 0.67 -6.50 -3.68
CA ARG A 31 -0.44 -6.55 -4.63
C ARG A 31 -1.35 -5.37 -4.41
N ILE A 32 -1.71 -4.69 -5.49
CA ILE A 32 -2.63 -3.56 -5.50
C ILE A 32 -3.97 -4.01 -6.06
N PHE A 33 -5.03 -3.74 -5.31
CA PHE A 33 -6.40 -4.06 -5.64
C PHE A 33 -7.24 -2.79 -5.80
N TYR A 34 -8.21 -2.83 -6.71
CA TYR A 34 -9.30 -1.87 -6.80
C TYR A 34 -10.63 -2.61 -6.71
N LYS A 35 -11.45 -2.34 -5.69
CA LYS A 35 -12.72 -3.03 -5.44
C LYS A 35 -12.58 -4.56 -5.55
N ASP A 36 -11.59 -5.09 -4.82
CA ASP A 36 -11.22 -6.51 -4.77
C ASP A 36 -10.68 -7.13 -6.07
N LYS A 37 -10.55 -6.35 -7.15
CA LYS A 37 -9.89 -6.78 -8.38
C LYS A 37 -8.39 -6.49 -8.29
N LEU A 38 -7.56 -7.53 -8.48
CA LEU A 38 -6.10 -7.39 -8.57
C LEU A 38 -5.75 -6.60 -9.84
N LEU A 39 -5.06 -5.47 -9.68
CA LEU A 39 -4.61 -4.61 -10.78
C LEU A 39 -3.12 -4.77 -11.09
N MET A 40 -2.30 -4.81 -10.04
CA MET A 40 -0.85 -4.85 -10.18
C MET A 40 -0.22 -5.68 -9.08
N THR A 41 0.78 -6.48 -9.44
CA THR A 41 1.70 -7.14 -8.51
C THR A 41 3.06 -6.50 -8.66
N VAL A 42 3.70 -6.14 -7.55
CA VAL A 42 5.03 -5.53 -7.51
C VAL A 42 5.95 -6.41 -6.68
N LEU A 43 7.05 -6.84 -7.27
CA LEU A 43 8.14 -7.52 -6.57
C LEU A 43 9.30 -6.53 -6.40
N VAL A 44 9.62 -6.21 -5.15
CA VAL A 44 10.77 -5.38 -4.80
C VAL A 44 11.90 -6.29 -4.32
N ASP A 45 13.03 -6.24 -5.01
CA ASP A 45 14.27 -6.89 -4.60
C ASP A 45 15.26 -5.83 -4.11
N LEU A 46 15.44 -5.74 -2.79
CA LEU A 46 16.33 -4.75 -2.19
C LEU A 46 17.81 -5.12 -2.27
N ARG A 47 18.16 -6.38 -2.56
CA ARG A 47 19.57 -6.79 -2.76
C ARG A 47 20.12 -6.26 -4.07
N SER A 48 19.34 -6.41 -5.13
CA SER A 48 19.68 -5.95 -6.48
C SER A 48 19.17 -4.54 -6.78
N ASN A 49 18.43 -3.92 -5.85
CA ASN A 49 17.73 -2.65 -6.03
C ASN A 49 16.89 -2.64 -7.32
N HIS A 50 16.18 -3.75 -7.54
CA HIS A 50 15.40 -3.98 -8.73
C HIS A 50 13.91 -4.13 -8.37
N ILE A 51 13.05 -3.58 -9.22
CA ILE A 51 11.61 -3.67 -9.07
C ILE A 51 11.05 -4.31 -10.34
N GLN A 52 10.30 -5.38 -10.16
CA GLN A 52 9.52 -6.01 -11.20
C GLN A 52 8.05 -5.74 -10.93
N LYS A 53 7.28 -5.50 -11.98
CA LYS A 53 5.84 -5.33 -11.88
C LYS A 53 5.12 -6.11 -12.97
N GLU A 54 3.96 -6.64 -12.60
CA GLU A 54 3.01 -7.28 -13.51
C GLU A 54 1.67 -6.56 -13.37
N GLY A 55 1.06 -6.18 -14.50
CA GLY A 55 -0.13 -5.35 -14.53
C GLY A 55 0.17 -3.84 -14.50
N ASN A 56 -0.87 -3.05 -14.30
CA ASN A 56 -0.82 -1.58 -14.28
C ASN A 56 -2.04 -0.99 -13.55
N LEU A 57 -2.02 0.33 -13.34
CA LEU A 57 -3.11 1.06 -12.68
C LEU A 57 -4.02 1.82 -13.66
N SER A 58 -4.06 1.45 -14.94
CA SER A 58 -4.84 2.17 -15.96
C SER A 58 -6.34 2.20 -15.65
N GLU A 59 -6.87 1.16 -15.03
CA GLU A 59 -8.29 1.10 -14.64
C GLU A 59 -8.69 2.18 -13.64
N VAL A 60 -7.75 2.68 -12.84
CA VAL A 60 -7.99 3.72 -11.82
C VAL A 60 -7.37 5.07 -12.19
N ALA A 61 -6.71 5.18 -13.35
CA ALA A 61 -6.05 6.42 -13.80
C ALA A 61 -7.02 7.59 -14.04
N HIS A 62 -8.31 7.30 -14.20
CA HIS A 62 -9.37 8.29 -14.35
C HIS A 62 -9.89 8.85 -13.00
N LEU A 63 -9.50 8.24 -11.88
CA LEU A 63 -9.92 8.69 -10.56
C LEU A 63 -9.15 9.94 -10.16
N THR A 64 -9.87 11.05 -10.03
CA THR A 64 -9.32 12.34 -9.60
C THR A 64 -10.05 12.87 -8.38
N THR A 65 -9.34 13.64 -7.57
CA THR A 65 -9.91 14.46 -6.50
C THR A 65 -10.78 15.59 -7.08
N PRO A 66 -11.61 16.26 -6.27
CA PRO A 66 -12.45 17.38 -6.73
C PRO A 66 -11.68 18.55 -7.35
N ASP A 67 -10.42 18.74 -6.93
CA ASP A 67 -9.48 19.72 -7.47
C ASP A 67 -8.67 19.20 -8.69
N GLY A 68 -9.03 18.02 -9.22
CA GLY A 68 -8.48 17.48 -10.47
C GLY A 68 -7.14 16.77 -10.35
N MET A 69 -6.63 16.53 -9.14
CA MET A 69 -5.41 15.75 -8.94
C MET A 69 -5.70 14.26 -9.09
N LYS A 70 -4.80 13.50 -9.71
CA LYS A 70 -4.92 12.04 -9.76
C LYS A 70 -4.88 11.48 -8.34
N ILE A 71 -5.87 10.66 -7.99
CA ILE A 71 -5.91 9.98 -6.69
C ILE A 71 -4.80 8.94 -6.61
N VAL A 72 -4.50 8.31 -7.76
CA VAL A 72 -3.52 7.23 -7.88
C VAL A 72 -2.55 7.55 -8.99
N ASP A 73 -1.27 7.44 -8.66
CA ASP A 73 -0.17 7.55 -9.60
C ASP A 73 0.75 6.34 -9.44
N GLU A 74 1.02 5.63 -10.54
CA GLU A 74 1.73 4.35 -10.50
C GLU A 74 3.16 4.49 -9.96
N GLU A 75 3.88 5.55 -10.35
CA GLU A 75 5.24 5.80 -9.86
C GLU A 75 5.23 6.09 -8.37
N ARG A 76 4.25 6.87 -7.91
CA ARG A 76 4.06 7.14 -6.48
C ARG A 76 3.76 5.87 -5.69
N GLU A 77 2.85 5.02 -6.18
CA GLU A 77 2.50 3.77 -5.50
C GLU A 77 3.68 2.79 -5.44
N ILE A 78 4.47 2.68 -6.52
CA ILE A 78 5.69 1.86 -6.53
C ILE A 78 6.72 2.41 -5.53
N SER A 79 6.86 3.74 -5.43
CA SER A 79 7.76 4.38 -4.44
C SER A 79 7.34 4.08 -3.01
N ILE A 80 6.03 4.17 -2.71
CA ILE A 80 5.47 3.81 -1.38
C ILE A 80 5.74 2.33 -1.09
N ILE A 81 5.51 1.43 -2.05
CA ILE A 81 5.77 0.00 -1.89
C ILE A 81 7.24 -0.27 -1.60
N LYS A 82 8.17 0.41 -2.28
CA LYS A 82 9.61 0.28 -2.01
C LYS A 82 9.95 0.73 -0.59
N SER A 83 9.44 1.89 -0.15
CA SER A 83 9.68 2.38 1.21
C SER A 83 9.13 1.42 2.28
N GLN A 84 7.96 0.82 2.05
CA GLN A 84 7.40 -0.19 2.95
C GLN A 84 8.23 -1.49 2.95
N ALA A 85 8.73 -1.91 1.80
CA ALA A 85 9.63 -3.05 1.72
C ALA A 85 10.92 -2.82 2.53
N GLU A 86 11.52 -1.63 2.42
CA GLU A 86 12.69 -1.24 3.23
C GLU A 86 12.36 -1.32 4.73
N PHE A 87 11.24 -0.73 5.14
CA PHE A 87 10.77 -0.80 6.52
C PHE A 87 10.60 -2.24 7.02
N PHE A 88 9.97 -3.13 6.25
CA PHE A 88 9.77 -4.52 6.65
C PHE A 88 11.10 -5.27 6.82
N ILE A 89 12.05 -5.09 5.89
CA ILE A 89 13.35 -5.75 5.95
C ILE A 89 14.19 -5.22 7.12
N GLU A 90 14.22 -3.90 7.33
CA GLU A 90 14.97 -3.27 8.43
C GLU A 90 14.46 -3.71 9.81
N ASN A 91 13.15 -3.83 9.95
CA ASN A 91 12.50 -4.21 11.21
C ASN A 91 12.28 -5.73 11.36
N ARG A 92 12.76 -6.55 10.40
CA ARG A 92 12.60 -8.01 10.37
C ARG A 92 11.13 -8.45 10.46
N ILE A 93 10.24 -7.73 9.78
CA ILE A 93 8.81 -8.02 9.71
C ILE A 93 8.56 -8.96 8.53
N SER A 94 8.37 -10.25 8.80
CA SER A 94 8.02 -11.24 7.76
C SER A 94 6.51 -11.31 7.48
N ASN A 95 5.68 -10.83 8.40
CA ASN A 95 4.22 -10.83 8.29
C ASN A 95 3.66 -9.43 8.59
N PRO A 96 3.51 -8.56 7.57
CA PRO A 96 3.02 -7.20 7.75
C PRO A 96 1.62 -7.11 8.37
N THR A 97 0.72 -8.05 8.04
CA THR A 97 -0.66 -8.05 8.56
C THR A 97 -0.67 -8.30 10.07
N GLU A 98 0.07 -9.32 10.52
CA GLU A 98 0.17 -9.64 11.95
C GLU A 98 0.85 -8.50 12.73
N HIS A 99 1.86 -7.86 12.16
CA HIS A 99 2.51 -6.71 12.77
C HIS A 99 1.53 -5.53 12.97
N GLU A 100 0.71 -5.22 11.97
CA GLU A 100 -0.32 -4.18 12.07
C GLU A 100 -1.35 -4.50 13.17
N GLU A 101 -1.84 -5.74 13.23
CA GLU A 101 -2.77 -6.18 14.28
C GLU A 101 -2.19 -6.01 15.69
N GLN A 102 -0.90 -6.31 15.88
CA GLN A 102 -0.22 -6.13 17.16
C GLN A 102 -0.13 -4.65 17.55
N LEU A 103 0.18 -3.76 16.60
CA LEU A 103 0.21 -2.31 16.85
C LEU A 103 -1.16 -1.80 17.31
N ILE A 104 -2.23 -2.19 16.63
CA ILE A 104 -3.61 -1.80 16.99
C ILE A 104 -3.95 -2.31 18.39
N LYS A 105 -3.69 -3.59 18.68
CA LYS A 105 -3.92 -4.18 20.02
C LYS A 105 -3.16 -3.44 21.12
N ASN A 106 -1.93 -3.00 20.86
CA ASN A 106 -1.12 -2.28 21.83
C ASN A 106 -1.57 -0.84 22.06
N GLN A 107 -2.15 -0.18 21.06
CA GLN A 107 -2.75 1.15 21.20
C GLN A 107 -4.04 1.12 22.00
N LEU A 108 -4.88 0.09 21.82
CA LEU A 108 -6.16 -0.08 22.54
C LEU A 108 -5.99 -0.48 24.02
N ARG A 109 -4.77 -0.82 24.45
CA ARG A 109 -4.44 -1.19 25.83
C ARG A 109 -3.89 -0.01 26.66
N LYS A 110 -3.68 1.15 26.05
CA LYS A 110 -3.26 2.40 26.72
C LYS A 110 -4.46 3.29 26.97
#